data_AF-A0A1Z8N4J0-F1
#
_entry.id   AF-A0A1Z8N4J0-F1
#
_cell.length_a   1.000
_cell.length_b   1.000
_cell.length_c   1.000
_cell.angle_alpha   90.00
_cell.angle_beta   90.00
_cell.angle_gamma   90.00
#
_symmetry.space_group_name_H-M   'P 1'
#
loop_
_entity.id
_entity.type
_entity.pdbx_description
1 polymer ?
#
loop_
_entity_poly.entity_id
_entity_poly.type
_entity_poly.pdbx_seq_one_letter_code
_entity_poly.pdbx_strand_id
1 'polypeptide(L)'
;MKAYLLPRDNGYFAATEQDGAFEIANLPAGVDLSVQAWQEKLGKNFDGIKVNGEPATWKRGRIALNLKPDETVMLDIEIPASVLE
;
A
#
# COMPACT_ATOMS: atom_id res chain seq x y z
N MET A 1 10.98 -15.65 -4.37
CA MET A 1 10.73 -14.19 -4.41
C MET A 1 11.31 -13.59 -3.14
N LYS A 2 12.04 -12.48 -3.23
CA LYS A 2 12.62 -11.80 -2.06
C LYS A 2 11.81 -10.52 -1.85
N ALA A 3 11.06 -10.41 -0.76
CA ALA A 3 10.40 -9.17 -0.39
C ALA A 3 11.36 -8.35 0.48
N TYR A 4 11.56 -7.08 0.16
CA TYR A 4 12.40 -6.18 0.95
C TYR A 4 11.51 -5.36 1.88
N LEU A 5 11.79 -5.47 3.18
CA LEU A 5 11.09 -4.76 4.22
C LEU A 5 11.83 -3.45 4.53
N LEU A 6 11.12 -2.32 4.51
CA LEU A 6 11.67 -1.02 4.89
C LEU A 6 11.01 -0.55 6.21
N PRO A 7 11.39 -1.13 7.36
CA PRO A 7 10.86 -0.68 8.65
C PRO A 7 11.29 0.77 8.87
N ARG A 8 10.30 1.66 8.96
CA ARG A 8 10.51 3.03 9.46
C ARG A 8 10.41 3.02 10.98
N ASP A 9 10.91 4.06 11.64
CA ASP A 9 10.89 4.25 13.10
C ASP A 9 9.54 3.90 13.76
N ASN A 10 8.44 4.03 13.00
CA ASN A 10 7.08 3.82 13.43
C ASN A 10 6.68 2.34 13.58
N GLY A 11 7.50 1.37 13.15
CA GLY A 11 7.27 -0.07 13.33
C GLY A 11 6.11 -0.70 12.51
N TYR A 12 5.25 0.11 11.89
CA TYR A 12 4.14 -0.36 11.07
C TYR A 12 4.62 -0.75 9.66
N PHE A 13 4.63 -2.05 9.38
CA PHE A 13 4.85 -2.61 8.05
C PHE A 13 4.00 -3.86 7.88
N ALA A 14 3.62 -4.17 6.64
CA ALA A 14 3.09 -5.46 6.27
C ALA A 14 3.78 -5.93 4.99
N ALA A 15 4.16 -7.20 4.96
CA ALA A 15 4.55 -7.87 3.73
C ALA A 15 3.30 -8.57 3.19
N THR A 16 3.07 -8.47 1.89
CA THR A 16 1.98 -9.21 1.26
C THR A 16 2.26 -10.69 1.31
N GLU A 17 1.24 -11.48 1.66
CA GLU A 17 1.29 -12.93 1.59
C GLU A 17 1.37 -13.43 0.14
N GLN A 18 1.49 -14.74 -0.06
CA GLN A 18 1.55 -15.35 -1.39
C GLN A 18 0.31 -15.03 -2.24
N ASP A 19 -0.83 -14.79 -1.59
CA ASP A 19 -2.10 -14.40 -2.23
C ASP A 19 -2.20 -12.90 -2.51
N GLY A 20 -1.23 -12.09 -2.08
CA GLY A 20 -1.25 -10.63 -2.21
C GLY A 20 -1.96 -9.89 -1.07
N ALA A 21 -2.58 -10.61 -0.14
CA ALA A 21 -3.22 -10.05 1.04
C ALA A 21 -2.19 -9.43 2.01
N PHE A 22 -2.56 -8.32 2.66
CA PHE A 22 -1.77 -7.68 3.72
C PHE A 22 -2.70 -7.09 4.79
N GLU A 23 -2.25 -7.11 6.04
CA GLU A 23 -2.95 -6.49 7.17
C GLU A 23 -1.96 -5.63 7.97
N ILE A 24 -2.33 -4.38 8.25
CA ILE A 24 -1.58 -3.50 9.16
C ILE A 24 -2.49 -3.15 10.34
N ALA A 25 -2.34 -3.89 11.45
CA ALA A 25 -3.10 -3.66 12.67
C ALA A 25 -2.53 -2.51 13.52
N ASN A 26 -3.36 -1.95 14.40
CA ASN A 26 -3.00 -0.90 15.37
C ASN A 26 -2.55 0.45 14.76
N LEU A 27 -3.08 0.82 13.61
CA LEU A 27 -2.84 2.16 13.06
C LEU A 27 -3.51 3.24 13.93
N PRO A 28 -2.83 4.35 14.24
CA PRO A 28 -3.42 5.41 15.03
C PRO A 28 -4.57 6.07 14.27
N ALA A 29 -5.73 6.17 14.93
CA ALA A 29 -6.91 6.81 14.38
C ALA A 29 -6.91 8.33 14.62
N GLY A 30 -7.53 9.07 13.70
CA GLY A 30 -7.67 10.52 13.79
C GLY A 30 -6.42 11.32 13.40
N VAL A 31 -5.41 10.67 12.79
CA VAL A 31 -4.22 11.33 12.23
C VAL A 31 -4.11 11.03 10.73
N ASP A 32 -3.52 11.95 9.98
CA ASP A 32 -3.15 11.71 8.58
C ASP A 32 -2.02 10.69 8.50
N LEU A 33 -2.35 9.47 8.10
CA LEU A 33 -1.42 8.38 7.88
C LEU A 33 -0.90 8.44 6.45
N SER A 34 0.42 8.57 6.30
CA SER A 34 1.05 8.38 4.99
C SER A 34 1.62 6.97 4.90
N VAL A 35 0.88 6.08 4.24
CA VAL A 35 1.32 4.72 3.94
C VAL A 35 2.07 4.74 2.60
N GLN A 36 3.11 3.92 2.48
CA GLN A 36 3.86 3.78 1.24
C GLN A 36 3.88 2.32 0.81
N ALA A 37 3.30 2.03 -0.35
CA ALA A 37 3.45 0.78 -1.06
C ALA A 37 4.78 0.76 -1.84
N TRP A 38 5.47 -0.38 -1.84
CA TRP A 38 6.68 -0.58 -2.61
C TRP A 38 6.60 -1.87 -3.42
N GLN A 39 7.00 -1.81 -4.69
CA GLN A 39 7.01 -2.94 -5.60
C GLN A 39 8.24 -2.81 -6.52
N GLU A 40 9.04 -3.86 -6.64
CA GLU A 40 10.38 -3.78 -7.24
C GLU A 40 10.38 -3.46 -8.74
N LYS A 41 9.36 -3.89 -9.49
CA LYS A 41 9.24 -3.65 -10.94
C LYS A 41 8.79 -2.22 -11.26
N LEU A 42 7.85 -1.69 -10.47
CA LEU A 42 7.30 -0.34 -10.58
C LEU A 42 8.29 0.72 -10.05
N GLY A 43 9.07 0.36 -9.04
CA GLY A 43 10.05 1.23 -8.40
C GLY A 43 9.40 2.49 -7.83
N LYS A 44 9.52 3.62 -8.55
CA LYS A 44 9.01 4.93 -8.11
C LYS A 44 7.70 5.34 -8.76
N ASN A 45 7.28 4.66 -9.83
CA ASN A 45 6.12 5.04 -10.64
C ASN A 45 5.05 3.97 -10.52
N PHE A 46 3.99 4.28 -9.77
CA PHE A 46 2.78 3.47 -9.72
C PHE A 46 1.74 4.18 -10.60
N ASP A 47 1.89 4.03 -11.91
CA ASP A 47 0.97 4.58 -12.91
C ASP A 47 0.11 3.43 -13.47
N GLY A 48 -1.20 3.65 -13.59
CA GLY A 48 -2.12 2.63 -14.09
C GLY A 48 -2.48 1.52 -13.10
N ILE A 49 -2.29 1.74 -11.80
CA ILE A 49 -2.83 0.84 -10.76
C ILE A 49 -4.31 1.12 -10.55
N LYS A 50 -5.06 0.17 -10.00
CA LYS A 50 -6.42 0.42 -9.51
C LYS A 50 -6.49 0.25 -8.01
N VAL A 51 -7.27 1.10 -7.38
CA VAL A 51 -7.48 1.14 -5.94
C VAL A 51 -8.97 1.13 -5.71
N ASN A 52 -9.49 0.08 -5.09
CA ASN A 52 -10.93 -0.14 -4.93
C ASN A 52 -11.69 -0.09 -6.28
N GLY A 53 -11.07 -0.61 -7.33
CA GLY A 53 -11.63 -0.62 -8.70
C GLY A 53 -11.50 0.71 -9.46
N GLU A 54 -11.06 1.79 -8.82
CA GLU A 54 -10.84 3.08 -9.48
C GLU A 54 -9.38 3.21 -9.95
N PRO A 55 -9.14 3.73 -11.18
CA PRO A 55 -7.79 3.98 -11.65
C PRO A 55 -7.13 5.07 -10.79
N ALA A 56 -5.98 4.74 -10.20
CA ALA A 56 -5.21 5.65 -9.37
C ALA A 56 -3.77 5.74 -9.86
N THR A 57 -3.16 6.90 -9.68
CA THR A 57 -1.72 7.08 -9.90
C THR A 57 -1.08 7.51 -8.59
N TRP A 58 -0.14 6.73 -8.08
CA TRP A 58 0.59 7.05 -6.86
C TRP A 58 2.03 7.48 -7.14
N LYS A 59 2.40 8.64 -6.63
CA LYS A 59 3.79 9.11 -6.71
C LYS A 59 4.62 8.41 -5.64
N ARG A 60 5.51 7.50 -6.04
CA ARG A 60 6.32 6.65 -5.13
C ARG A 60 5.47 5.80 -4.19
N GLY A 61 4.32 5.31 -4.67
CA GLY A 61 3.42 4.44 -3.89
C GLY A 61 2.85 5.06 -2.62
N ARG A 62 2.86 6.40 -2.49
CA ARG A 62 2.32 7.09 -1.30
C ARG A 62 0.81 7.17 -1.34
N ILE A 63 0.21 6.81 -0.22
CA ILE A 63 -1.23 6.79 0.02
C ILE A 63 -1.45 7.58 1.30
N ALA A 64 -2.33 8.58 1.25
CA ALA A 64 -2.79 9.27 2.44
C ALA A 64 -4.09 8.59 2.91
N LEU A 65 -4.09 8.09 4.13
CA LEU A 65 -5.24 7.48 4.77
C LEU A 65 -5.59 8.31 6.00
N ASN A 66 -6.88 8.59 6.17
CA ASN A 66 -7.40 9.14 7.39
C ASN A 66 -8.36 8.10 7.97
N LEU A 67 -7.90 7.38 8.99
CA LEU A 67 -8.70 6.34 9.65
C LEU A 67 -9.47 6.94 10.82
N LYS A 68 -10.75 6.61 10.91
CA LYS A 68 -11.54 6.88 12.12
C LYS A 68 -11.25 5.85 13.21
N PRO A 69 -11.53 6.15 14.49
CA PRO A 69 -11.39 5.17 15.57
C PRO A 69 -12.24 3.93 15.27
N ASP A 70 -11.63 2.75 15.43
CA ASP A 70 -12.21 1.42 15.14
C ASP A 70 -12.62 1.18 13.67
N GLU A 71 -12.13 2.01 12.73
CA GLU A 71 -12.44 1.85 11.31
C GLU A 71 -11.50 0.85 10.64
N THR A 72 -12.10 -0.16 10.00
CA THR A 72 -11.38 -1.08 9.11
C THR A 72 -11.52 -0.59 7.67
N VAL A 73 -10.42 -0.14 7.08
CA VAL A 73 -10.39 0.23 5.66
C VAL A 73 -9.82 -0.92 4.86
N MET A 74 -10.65 -1.46 3.96
CA MET A 74 -10.19 -2.40 2.93
C MET A 74 -9.60 -1.61 1.76
N LEU A 75 -8.39 -1.96 1.36
CA LEU A 75 -7.71 -1.40 0.19
C LEU A 75 -7.48 -2.52 -0.81
N ASP A 76 -8.32 -2.57 -1.85
CA ASP A 76 -8.09 -3.47 -2.98
C ASP A 76 -7.13 -2.80 -3.95
N ILE A 77 -5.89 -3.28 -4.05
CA ILE A 77 -4.84 -2.70 -4.90
C ILE A 77 -4.56 -3.66 -6.03
N GLU A 78 -5.10 -3.37 -7.21
CA GLU A 78 -4.84 -4.15 -8.42
C GLU A 78 -3.68 -3.51 -9.19
N ILE A 79 -2.60 -4.27 -9.34
CA ILE A 79 -1.46 -3.89 -10.16
C ILE A 79 -1.52 -4.71 -11.46
N PRO A 80 -1.94 -4.12 -12.59
CA PRO A 80 -2.01 -4.86 -13.85
C PRO A 80 -0.62 -5.30 -14.31
N ALA A 81 -0.50 -6.50 -14.86
CA ALA A 81 0.78 -7.02 -15.35
C ALA A 81 1.45 -6.11 -16.40
N SER A 82 0.64 -5.38 -17.18
CA SER A 82 1.11 -4.42 -18.18
C SER A 82 1.95 -3.27 -17.60
N VAL A 83 1.88 -3.01 -16.29
CA VAL A 83 2.71 -1.98 -15.62
C VAL A 83 3.96 -2.58 -14.95
N LEU A 84 4.11 -3.91 -15.00
CA LEU A 84 5.25 -4.66 -14.44
C LEU A 84 6.31 -5.05 -15.48
N GLU A 85 6.05 -4.76 -16.76
CA GLU A 85 6.92 -5.03 -17.92
C GLU A 85 8.10 -4.06 -18.03
#